data_AF-A0A447XUY1-F1
#
_entry.id   AF-A0A447XUY1-F1
#
_cell.length_a   1.000
_cell.length_b   1.000
_cell.length_c   1.000
_cell.angle_alpha   90.00
_cell.angle_beta   90.00
_cell.angle_gamma   90.00
#
_symmetry.space_group_name_H-M   'P 1'
#
loop_
_entity.id
_entity.type
_entity.pdbx_description
1 polymer ?
#
loop_
_entity_poly.entity_id
_entity_poly.type
_entity_poly.pdbx_seq_one_letter_code
_entity_poly.pdbx_strand_id
1 'polypeptide(L)'
;MPGSVQRDPNSLKVTFTIYDAEGSVDVSYEGILPDLFREGQGVVVQGELEKGNHILAKEVLAKHDENYTPPEVEKAMEANHRRPASVYKDTAS
;
A
#
# COMPACT_ATOMS: atom_id res chain seq x y z
N MET A 1 5.29 -3.06 10.14
CA MET A 1 6.57 -2.61 10.72
C MET A 1 7.71 -3.24 9.92
N PRO A 2 8.74 -2.48 9.51
CA PRO A 2 9.89 -3.07 8.83
C PRO A 2 10.54 -4.20 9.66
N GLY A 3 10.86 -5.33 9.04
CA GLY A 3 11.42 -6.52 9.67
C GLY A 3 10.44 -7.35 10.52
N SER A 4 9.14 -7.06 10.50
CA SER A 4 8.13 -7.81 11.29
C SER A 4 7.53 -8.99 10.52
N VAL A 5 7.65 -9.02 9.20
CA VAL A 5 7.01 -10.06 8.38
C VAL A 5 7.76 -11.38 8.53
N GLN A 6 7.09 -12.37 9.10
CA GLN A 6 7.58 -13.73 9.26
C GLN A 6 6.69 -14.67 8.46
N ARG A 7 7.30 -15.49 7.61
CA ARG A 7 6.62 -16.50 6.81
C ARG A 7 7.01 -17.88 7.32
N ASP A 8 6.03 -18.74 7.50
CA ASP A 8 6.29 -20.13 7.82
C ASP A 8 6.91 -20.84 6.60
N PRO A 9 7.98 -21.62 6.75
CA PRO A 9 8.65 -22.28 5.62
C PRO A 9 7.87 -23.47 5.04
N ASN A 10 6.87 -23.99 5.77
CA ASN A 10 6.15 -25.21 5.42
C ASN A 10 4.66 -24.97 5.10
N SER A 11 4.18 -23.74 5.23
CA SER A 11 2.77 -23.38 5.05
C SER A 11 2.62 -21.94 4.52
N LEU A 12 1.38 -21.56 4.22
CA LEU A 12 1.04 -20.19 3.79
C LEU A 12 0.82 -19.23 4.97
N LYS A 13 1.24 -19.63 6.18
CA LYS A 13 1.08 -18.79 7.37
C LYS A 13 2.08 -17.65 7.34
N VAL A 14 1.57 -16.45 7.57
CA VAL A 14 2.35 -15.23 7.68
C VAL A 14 1.91 -14.49 8.92
N THR A 15 2.88 -14.04 9.71
CA THR A 15 2.66 -13.10 10.81
C THR A 15 3.38 -11.79 10.53
N PHE A 16 2.76 -10.68 10.88
CA PHE A 16 3.34 -9.35 10.74
C PHE A 16 2.68 -8.36 11.68
N THR A 17 3.39 -7.27 12.00
CA THR A 17 2.87 -6.23 12.88
C THR A 17 2.53 -5.00 12.07
N ILE A 18 1.31 -4.49 12.19
CA ILE A 18 0.90 -3.18 11.68
C ILE A 18 0.98 -2.16 12.81
N TYR A 19 1.30 -0.91 12.48
CA TYR A 19 1.45 0.15 13.48
C TYR A 19 1.06 1.49 12.87
N ASP A 20 0.66 2.41 13.74
CA ASP A 20 0.38 3.81 13.42
C ASP A 20 1.09 4.74 14.42
N ALA A 21 0.61 5.98 14.54
CA ALA A 21 1.17 6.95 15.48
C ALA A 21 0.84 6.65 16.96
N GLU A 22 -0.16 5.80 17.23
CA GLU A 22 -0.68 5.53 18.58
C GLU A 22 -0.28 4.15 19.10
N GLY A 23 -0.04 3.17 18.24
CA GLY A 23 0.40 1.85 18.69
C GLY A 23 0.61 0.83 17.58
N SER A 24 0.59 -0.44 17.97
CA SER A 24 0.80 -1.59 17.09
C SER A 24 -0.18 -2.73 17.36
N VAL A 25 -0.44 -3.50 16.31
CA VAL A 25 -1.33 -4.65 16.31
C VAL A 25 -0.66 -5.79 15.54
N ASP A 26 -0.65 -6.98 16.13
CA ASP A 26 -0.13 -8.18 15.50
C ASP A 26 -1.19 -8.83 14.62
N VAL A 27 -0.76 -9.38 13.49
CA VAL A 27 -1.65 -9.97 12.48
C VAL A 27 -1.15 -11.37 12.16
N SER A 28 -2.05 -12.35 12.22
CA SER A 28 -1.83 -13.68 11.64
C SER A 28 -2.72 -13.86 10.43
N TYR A 29 -2.13 -14.28 9.32
CA TYR A 29 -2.82 -14.54 8.06
C TYR A 29 -2.39 -15.90 7.52
N GLU A 30 -3.32 -16.66 6.94
CA GLU A 30 -3.01 -17.92 6.25
C GLU A 30 -3.53 -17.84 4.82
N GLY A 31 -2.61 -17.63 3.87
CA GLY A 31 -2.96 -17.43 2.48
C GLY A 31 -1.87 -16.74 1.68
N ILE A 32 -2.20 -16.41 0.43
CA ILE A 32 -1.30 -15.69 -0.47
C ILE A 32 -1.50 -14.20 -0.25
N LEU A 33 -0.45 -13.50 0.17
CA LEU A 33 -0.47 -12.05 0.27
C LEU A 33 -0.52 -11.42 -1.14
N PRO A 34 -1.18 -10.25 -1.30
CA PRO A 34 -1.13 -9.51 -2.55
C PRO A 34 0.30 -9.21 -2.98
N ASP A 35 0.57 -9.20 -4.28
CA ASP A 35 1.90 -8.92 -4.82
C ASP A 35 2.45 -7.54 -4.41
N LEU A 36 1.55 -6.58 -4.19
CA LEU A 36 1.90 -5.23 -3.73
C LEU A 36 2.20 -5.15 -2.22
N PHE A 37 2.01 -6.22 -1.46
CA PHE A 37 2.32 -6.20 -0.04
C PHE A 37 3.83 -6.07 0.18
N ARG A 38 4.25 -4.99 0.84
CA ARG A 38 5.64 -4.78 1.28
C ARG A 38 5.70 -4.19 2.67
N GLU A 39 6.80 -4.46 3.35
CA GLU A 39 7.08 -3.85 4.64
C GLU A 39 7.23 -2.32 4.53
N GLY A 40 6.69 -1.60 5.52
CA GLY A 40 6.75 -0.13 5.55
C GLY A 40 5.73 0.57 4.66
N GLN A 41 4.87 -0.17 3.95
CA GLN A 41 3.75 0.39 3.20
C GLN A 41 2.41 0.23 3.94
N GLY A 42 1.44 1.05 3.55
CA GLY A 42 0.08 0.98 4.11
C GLY A 42 -0.66 -0.28 3.63
N VAL A 43 -1.31 -0.96 4.58
CA VAL A 43 -2.09 -2.18 4.34
C VAL A 43 -3.42 -2.08 5.09
N VAL A 44 -4.47 -2.68 4.54
CA VAL A 44 -5.76 -2.86 5.19
C VAL A 44 -5.93 -4.35 5.50
N VAL A 45 -6.30 -4.67 6.73
CA VAL A 45 -6.49 -6.04 7.20
C VAL A 45 -7.93 -6.19 7.67
N GLN A 46 -8.60 -7.24 7.21
CA GLN A 46 -9.93 -7.60 7.65
C GLN A 46 -9.92 -8.99 8.28
N GLY A 47 -10.54 -9.14 9.43
CA GLY A 47 -10.49 -10.37 10.20
C GLY A 47 -11.25 -10.29 11.52
N GLU A 48 -10.90 -11.19 12.43
CA GLU A 48 -11.42 -11.24 13.78
C GLU A 48 -10.37 -10.74 14.76
N LEU A 49 -10.78 -9.86 15.69
CA LEU A 49 -9.92 -9.43 16.78
C LEU A 49 -9.95 -10.49 17.89
N GLU A 50 -8.80 -11.04 18.21
CA GLU A 50 -8.62 -11.97 19.33
C GLU A 50 -8.22 -11.25 20.62
N LYS A 51 -7.99 -12.00 21.69
CA LYS A 51 -7.55 -11.43 22.97
C LYS A 51 -6.22 -10.68 22.79
N GLY A 52 -6.18 -9.45 23.31
CA GLY A 52 -5.04 -8.55 23.14
C GLY A 52 -5.17 -7.69 21.89
N ASN A 53 -4.05 -7.27 21.32
CA ASN A 53 -3.97 -6.52 20.06
C ASN A 53 -3.57 -7.45 18.91
N HIS A 54 -4.32 -8.55 18.73
CA HIS A 54 -4.03 -9.57 17.70
C HIS A 54 -5.22 -9.74 16.76
N ILE A 55 -5.01 -9.61 15.46
CA ILE A 55 -6.02 -9.87 14.43
C ILE A 55 -5.74 -11.20 13.73
N LEU A 56 -6.72 -12.10 13.75
CA LEU A 56 -6.78 -13.24 12.85
C LEU A 56 -7.36 -12.78 11.50
N ALA A 57 -6.48 -12.48 10.56
CA ALA A 57 -6.84 -11.94 9.27
C ALA A 57 -7.48 -13.01 8.38
N LYS A 58 -8.61 -12.65 7.79
CA LYS A 58 -9.26 -13.39 6.70
C LYS A 58 -8.86 -12.83 5.34
N GLU A 59 -8.57 -11.53 5.27
CA GLU A 59 -8.20 -10.84 4.05
C GLU A 59 -7.16 -9.74 4.33
N VAL A 60 -6.22 -9.58 3.41
CA VAL A 60 -5.18 -8.55 3.44
C VAL A 60 -5.18 -7.83 2.11
N LEU A 61 -5.33 -6.51 2.14
CA LEU A 61 -5.35 -5.63 0.99
C LEU A 61 -4.19 -4.65 1.07
N ALA A 62 -3.27 -4.72 0.10
CA ALA A 62 -2.22 -3.71 -0.02
C ALA A 62 -2.82 -2.43 -0.62
N LYS A 63 -2.45 -1.25 -0.09
CA LYS A 63 -2.79 0.00 -0.77
C LYS A 63 -2.08 0.03 -2.12
N HIS A 64 -2.82 0.38 -3.19
CA HIS A 64 -2.23 0.65 -4.49
C HIS A 64 -1.49 1.99 -4.48
N ASP A 65 -0.43 2.10 -5.28
CA ASP A 65 0.21 3.38 -5.56
C ASP A 65 -0.82 4.31 -6.22
N GLU A 66 -1.08 5.46 -5.59
CA GLU A 66 -2.13 6.44 -5.96
C GLU A 66 -1.81 7.20 -7.25
N ASN A 67 -1.51 6.53 -8.35
CA ASN A 67 -1.52 7.18 -9.67
C ASN A 67 -2.91 7.10 -10.30
N TYR A 68 -3.94 7.50 -9.55
CA TYR A 68 -5.29 7.66 -10.07
C TYR A 68 -5.37 9.03 -10.74
N THR A 69 -5.30 9.05 -12.08
CA THR A 69 -5.69 10.23 -12.86
C THR A 69 -7.17 10.07 -13.20
N PRO A 70 -8.08 10.88 -12.65
CA PRO A 70 -9.48 10.81 -13.02
C PRO A 70 -9.63 11.10 -14.53
N PRO A 71 -10.52 10.42 -15.25
CA PRO A 71 -10.75 10.67 -16.67
C PRO A 71 -11.21 12.11 -16.96
N GLU A 72 -11.77 12.79 -15.95
CA GLU A 72 -12.10 14.21 -16.01
C GLU A 72 -10.85 15.11 -16.13
N VAL A 73 -9.75 14.72 -15.46
CA VAL A 73 -8.46 15.41 -15.50
C VAL A 73 -7.76 15.17 -16.83
N GLU A 74 -7.82 13.95 -17.38
CA GLU A 74 -7.32 13.66 -18.73
C GLU A 74 -8.05 14.49 -19.79
N LYS A 75 -9.39 14.52 -19.74
CA LYS A 75 -10.21 15.35 -20.64
C LYS A 75 -9.93 16.84 -20.48
N ALA A 76 -9.67 17.31 -19.26
CA ALA A 76 -9.31 18.71 -19.00
C ALA A 76 -7.90 19.06 -19.50
N MET A 77 -6.96 18.11 -19.49
CA MET A 77 -5.64 18.26 -20.11
C MET A 77 -5.74 18.23 -21.63
N GLU A 78 -6.53 17.32 -22.22
CA GLU A 78 -6.80 17.27 -23.67
C GLU A 78 -7.47 18.55 -24.19
N ALA A 79 -8.50 19.05 -23.50
CA ALA A 79 -9.22 20.26 -23.89
C ALA A 79 -8.37 21.56 -23.77
N ASN A 80 -7.36 21.58 -22.90
CA ASN A 80 -6.47 22.73 -22.70
C ASN A 80 -5.18 22.71 -23.53
N HIS A 81 -5.08 21.91 -24.60
CA HIS A 81 -3.95 21.92 -25.55
C HIS A 81 -3.76 23.24 -26.35
N ARG A 82 -4.19 24.39 -25.81
CA ARG A 82 -3.69 25.69 -26.24
C ARG A 82 -2.69 26.21 -25.21
N ARG A 83 -1.41 25.81 -25.36
CA ARG A 83 -0.25 26.72 -25.27
C ARG A 83 1.05 26.01 -25.74
N PRO A 84 2.01 26.79 -26.28
CA PRO A 84 3.01 26.33 -27.23
C PRO A 84 4.08 25.46 -26.57
N ALA A 85 4.66 24.58 -27.37
CA ALA A 85 5.87 23.87 -27.03
C ALA A 85 6.99 24.84 -26.61
N SER A 86 7.83 24.36 -25.68
CA SER A 86 9.16 24.86 -25.30
C SER A 86 9.26 26.07 -24.35
N VAL A 87 9.33 25.80 -23.04
CA VAL A 87 10.28 26.51 -22.14
C VAL A 87 10.81 25.54 -21.08
N TYR A 88 11.73 24.65 -21.49
CA TYR A 88 12.81 24.21 -20.62
C TYR A 88 14.09 24.30 -21.46
N LYS A 89 14.77 25.43 -21.36
CA LYS A 89 16.22 25.49 -21.56
C LYS A 89 16.81 25.81 -20.20
N ASP A 90 17.41 24.79 -19.60
CA ASP A 90 18.51 24.96 -18.67
C ASP A 90 19.44 26.07 -19.20
N THR A 91 19.62 27.11 -18.39
CA THR A 91 20.79 27.98 -18.53
C THR A 91 21.52 27.92 -17.20
N ALA A 92 22.24 26.82 -17.01
CA ALA A 92 23.41 26.78 -16.17
C ALA A 92 24.62 27.10 -17.08
N SER A 93 25.14 28.32 -16.97
CA SER A 93 26.54 28.77 -17.14
C SER A 93 26.58 30.27 -17.39
#